data_AF-J2KC11-F1
#
_entry.id   AF-J2KC11-F1
#
_cell.length_a   1.000
_cell.length_b   1.000
_cell.length_c   1.000
_cell.angle_alpha   90.00
_cell.angle_beta   90.00
_cell.angle_gamma   90.00
#
_symmetry.space_group_name_H-M   'P 1'
#
loop_
_entity.id
_entity.type
_entity.pdbx_description
1 polymer ?
#
loop_
_entity_poly.entity_id
_entity_poly.type
_entity_poly.pdbx_seq_one_letter_code
_entity_poly.pdbx_strand_id
1 'polypeptide(L)' 'MPALNDLALTVEEREPGQFFWILLEAHHGDAVSETFDYRVYRTASRPQASYSNALAVGAVELQKISAAANPAGKKTD' A
#
# COMPACT_ATOMS: atom_id res chain seq x y z
N MET A 1 -8.28 17.28 0.27
CA MET A 1 -8.22 15.99 1.02
C MET A 1 -6.97 15.28 0.54
N PRO A 2 -5.98 14.97 1.39
CA PRO A 2 -4.87 14.13 0.94
C PRO A 2 -5.48 12.75 0.72
N ALA A 3 -5.55 12.36 -0.55
CA ALA A 3 -6.20 11.14 -0.91
C ALA A 3 -5.37 9.99 -0.34
N LEU A 4 -6.02 9.08 0.40
CA LEU A 4 -5.50 7.74 0.70
C LEU A 4 -5.22 6.90 -0.58
N ASN A 5 -5.28 7.53 -1.76
CA ASN A 5 -5.13 6.95 -3.08
C ASN A 5 -3.67 6.76 -3.49
N ASP A 6 -2.70 7.41 -2.82
CA ASP A 6 -1.29 7.31 -3.21
C ASP A 6 -0.55 6.19 -2.47
N LEU A 7 -1.17 5.01 -2.41
CA LEU A 7 -0.54 3.80 -1.88
C LEU A 7 0.06 2.97 -3.02
N ALA A 8 1.37 2.75 -2.97
CA ALA A 8 2.09 1.85 -3.86
C ALA A 8 2.31 0.49 -3.18
N LEU A 9 2.16 -0.59 -3.95
CA LEU A 9 2.47 -1.95 -3.52
C LEU A 9 3.78 -2.40 -4.16
N THR A 10 4.75 -2.78 -3.32
CA THR A 10 5.99 -3.43 -3.76
C THR A 10 6.13 -4.80 -3.09
N VAL A 11 6.96 -5.66 -3.68
CA VAL A 11 7.32 -6.96 -3.14
C VAL A 11 8.84 -7.06 -3.10
N GLU A 12 9.37 -7.39 -1.94
CA GLU A 12 10.79 -7.58 -1.70
C GLU A 12 11.08 -9.04 -1.38
N GLU A 13 12.14 -9.57 -1.97
CA GLU A 13 12.75 -10.84 -1.57
C GLU A 13 13.88 -10.55 -0.59
N ARG A 14 13.70 -10.91 0.69
CA ARG A 14 14.69 -10.64 1.73
C ARG A 14 15.71 -11.77 1.87
N GLU A 15 15.23 -12.99 1.77
CA GLU A 15 16.02 -14.21 1.68
C GLU A 15 15.49 -15.02 0.49
N PRO A 16 16.30 -15.91 -0.11
CA PRO A 16 15.85 -16.75 -1.21
C PRO A 16 14.55 -17.49 -0.87
N GLY A 17 13.48 -17.24 -1.64
CA GLY A 17 12.16 -17.83 -1.43
C GLY A 17 11.31 -17.18 -0.34
N GLN A 18 11.75 -16.06 0.25
CA GLN A 18 10.98 -15.30 1.24
C GLN A 18 10.54 -13.95 0.67
N PHE A 19 9.29 -13.89 0.23
CA PHE A 19 8.72 -12.70 -0.38
C PHE A 19 7.84 -11.94 0.61
N PHE A 20 8.08 -10.65 0.76
CA PHE A 20 7.32 -9.76 1.64
C PHE A 20 6.67 -8.66 0.79
N TRP A 21 5.37 -8.48 0.93
CA TRP A 21 4.71 -7.30 0.38
C TRP A 21 4.91 -6.10 1.31
N ILE A 22 5.03 -4.92 0.71
CA ILE A 22 5.16 -3.64 1.40
C ILE A 22 4.26 -2.63 0.71
N LEU A 23 3.42 -1.98 1.50
CA LEU A 23 2.62 -0.85 1.10
C LEU A 23 3.36 0.43 1.49
N LEU A 24 3.59 1.29 0.51
CA LEU A 24 4.22 2.59 0.65
C LEU A 24 3.16 3.66 0.46
N GLU A 25 3.10 4.63 1.35
CA GLU A 25 2.24 5.80 1.21
C GLU A 25 3.07 6.97 0.72
N ALA A 26 2.65 7.57 -0.40
CA ALA A 26 3.25 8.81 -0.87
C ALA A 26 2.83 9.94 0.06
N HIS A 27 3.81 10.59 0.63
CA HIS A 27 3.66 11.81 1.40
C HIS A 27 3.93 12.97 0.44
N HIS A 28 2.86 13.62 -0.01
CA HIS A 28 2.99 14.93 -0.64
C HIS A 28 3.37 15.94 0.46
N GLY A 29 4.67 16.19 0.60
CA GLY A 29 5.15 17.37 1.32
C GLY A 29 4.62 18.65 0.66
N ASP A 30 4.54 19.73 1.42
CA ASP A 30 4.13 21.04 0.92
C ASP A 30 4.89 21.37 -0.38
N ALA A 31 4.20 22.03 -1.31
CA ALA A 31 4.43 22.14 -2.77
C ALA A 31 5.82 22.64 -3.28
N VAL A 32 6.85 22.64 -2.43
CA VAL A 32 8.20 23.14 -2.69
C VAL A 32 9.23 22.00 -2.83
N SER A 33 8.89 20.76 -2.45
CA SER A 33 9.76 19.60 -2.65
C SER A 33 9.28 18.77 -3.85
N GLU A 34 10.04 18.77 -4.95
CA GLU A 34 9.81 17.87 -6.10
C GLU A 34 10.10 16.39 -5.78
N THR A 35 10.36 16.06 -4.50
CA THR A 35 10.63 14.70 -4.04
C THR A 35 9.33 14.08 -3.53
N PHE A 36 8.87 13.02 -4.20
CA PHE A 36 7.83 12.17 -3.65
C PHE A 36 8.41 11.35 -2.51
N ASP A 37 8.12 11.77 -1.27
CA ASP A 37 8.54 11.04 -0.08
C ASP A 37 7.63 9.83 0.13
N TYR A 38 8.14 8.62 -0.12
CA TYR A 38 7.39 7.40 0.19
C TYR A 38 7.73 6.90 1.59
N ARG A 39 6.72 6.76 2.45
CA ARG A 39 6.87 6.15 3.77
C ARG A 39 6.29 4.74 3.79
N VAL A 40 6.90 3.84 4.55
CA VAL A 40 6.34 2.49 4.76
C VAL A 40 5.06 2.62 5.58
N TYR A 41 3.94 2.26 4.95
CA TYR A 41 2.63 2.25 5.59
C TYR A 41 2.38 0.91 6.29
N ARG A 42 2.63 -0.20 5.58
CA ARG A 42 2.40 -1.56 6.10
C ARG A 42 3.30 -2.55 5.40
N THR A 43 3.64 -3.63 6.08
CA THR A 43 4.43 -4.74 5.52
C THR A 43 3.83 -6.08 5.93
N ALA A 44 4.11 -7.12 5.14
CA ALA A 44 3.78 -8.48 5.49
C ALA A 44 4.46 -8.89 6.80
N SER A 45 3.67 -9.40 7.75
CA SER A 45 4.19 -9.92 9.02
C SER A 45 4.90 -11.27 8.86
N ARG A 46 4.69 -11.97 7.74
CA ARG A 46 5.29 -13.27 7.42
C ARG A 46 5.69 -13.36 5.95
N PRO A 47 6.75 -14.10 5.64
CA PRO A 47 7.16 -14.34 4.26
C PRO A 47 6.10 -15.15 3.51
N GLN A 48 6.00 -14.89 2.22
CA GLN A 48 5.15 -15.62 1.28
C GLN A 48 6.02 -16.54 0.43
N ALA A 49 5.46 -17.67 0.01
CA ALA A 49 6.17 -18.71 -0.72
C ALA A 49 6.60 -18.32 -2.16
N SER A 50 6.00 -17.26 -2.73
CA SER A 50 6.36 -16.78 -4.06
C SER A 50 6.05 -15.29 -4.21
N TYR A 51 6.72 -14.64 -5.17
CA TYR A 51 6.46 -13.25 -5.54
C TYR A 51 4.98 -13.00 -5.87
N SER A 52 4.38 -13.86 -6.69
CA SER A 52 2.96 -13.75 -7.07
C SER A 52 2.02 -13.88 -5.89
N ASN A 53 2.33 -14.75 -4.92
CA ASN A 53 1.53 -14.87 -3.71
C ASN A 53 1.66 -13.62 -2.83
N ALA A 54 2.86 -13.06 -2.67
CA ALA A 54 3.06 -11.79 -1.98
C ALA A 54 2.29 -10.64 -2.64
N LEU A 55 2.33 -10.56 -3.96
CA LEU A 55 1.62 -9.53 -4.72
C LEU A 55 0.10 -9.66 -4.55
N ALA A 56 -0.44 -10.88 -4.66
CA ALA A 56 -1.87 -11.13 -4.50
C ALA A 56 -2.36 -10.75 -3.09
N VAL A 57 -1.64 -11.19 -2.05
CA VAL A 57 -1.97 -10.85 -0.65
C VAL A 57 -1.85 -9.34 -0.40
N GLY A 58 -0.79 -8.70 -0.89
CA GLY A 58 -0.60 -7.26 -0.78
C GLY A 58 -1.69 -6.46 -1.49
N ALA A 59 -2.14 -6.92 -2.67
CA ALA A 59 -3.22 -6.28 -3.43
C ALA A 59 -4.57 -6.37 -2.70
N VAL A 60 -4.85 -7.50 -2.04
CA VAL A 60 -6.05 -7.65 -1.20
C VAL A 60 -6.02 -6.68 -0.02
N GLU A 61 -4.89 -6.51 0.64
CA GLU A 61 -4.75 -5.53 1.73
C GLU A 61 -4.92 -4.09 1.23
N LEU A 62 -4.33 -3.74 0.08
CA LEU A 62 -4.52 -2.45 -0.57
C LEU A 62 -5.99 -2.18 -0.89
N GLN A 63 -6.70 -3.16 -1.43
CA GLN A 63 -8.14 -3.05 -1.71
C GLN A 63 -8.96 -2.83 -0.43
N LYS A 64 -8.65 -3.53 0.67
CA LYS A 64 -9.33 -3.31 1.96
C LYS A 64 -9.11 -1.90 2.49
N ILE A 65 -7.89 -1.38 2.39
CA ILE A 65 -7.57 -0.01 2.83
C ILE A 65 -8.32 1.01 1.96
N SER A 66 -8.32 0.82 0.64
CA SER A 66 -9.07 1.68 -0.29
C SER A 66 -10.58 1.65 -0.01
N ALA A 67 -11.15 0.48 0.25
CA ALA A 67 -12.57 0.32 0.60
C ALA A 67 -12.92 0.94 1.97
N ALA A 68 -12.02 0.87 2.96
CA ALA A 68 -12.22 1.51 4.25
C ALA A 68 -12.10 3.05 4.18
N ALA A 69 -11.25 3.57 3.28
CA ALA A 69 -11.08 5.00 3.05
C ALA A 69 -12.25 5.64 2.27
N ASN A 70 -12.94 4.84 1.44
CA ASN A 70 -14.18 5.22 0.78
C ASN A 70 -15.36 4.42 1.36
N PRO A 71 -15.89 4.78 2.55
CA PRO A 71 -17.21 4.31 2.91
C PRO A 71 -18.17 4.90 1.87
N ALA A 72 -18.78 4.04 1.07
CA ALA A 72 -19.69 4.42 0.00
C ALA A 72 -20.66 5.53 0.45
N GLY A 73 -20.85 6.51 -0.44
CA GLY A 73 -21.54 7.76 -0.20
C GLY A 73 -22.79 7.63 0.67
N LYS A 74 -22.79 8.38 1.76
CA LYS A 74 -24.03 8.76 2.42
C LYS A 74 -24.78 9.66 1.44
N LYS A 75 -25.62 9.05 0.59
CA LYS A 75 -26.75 9.75 -0.06
C LYS A 75 -27.53 10.39 1.08
N THR A 76 -27.31 11.68 1.30
CA THR A 76 -28.25 12.53 2.03
C THR A 76 -29.42 12.76 1.08
N ASP A 77 -30.52 12.09 1.42
CA ASP A 77 -31.90 12.42 1.05
C ASP A 77 -32.18 13.92 1.26
#